data_AF-A0A2M7YEE6-F1
#
_entry.id   AF-A0A2M7YEE6-F1
#
_cell.length_a   1.000
_cell.length_b   1.000
_cell.length_c   1.000
_cell.angle_alpha   90.00
_cell.angle_beta   90.00
_cell.angle_gamma   90.00
#
_symmetry.space_group_name_H-M   'P 1'
#
loop_
_entity.id
_entity.type
_entity.pdbx_description
1 polymer ?
#
loop_
_entity_poly.entity_id
_entity_poly.type
_entity_poly.pdbx_seq_one_letter_code
_entity_poly.pdbx_strand_id
1 'polypeptide(L)'
;EILPEVMLVLAKSLVLQMQLEKQTSGTILTAVPKEAVKNIVIPILPKPTQQKIADLVQRSHSARQQGKELLEKAKRKVEEIVEKG
;
A
#
# COMPACT_ATOMS: atom_id res chain seq x y z
N GLU A 1 5.05 -19.39 1.84
CA GLU A 1 5.35 -18.18 1.05
C GLU A 1 4.18 -17.21 1.17
N ILE A 2 4.46 -15.91 1.28
CA ILE A 2 3.45 -14.85 1.43
C ILE A 2 3.47 -14.01 0.15
N LEU A 3 2.32 -13.79 -0.48
CA LEU A 3 2.23 -12.96 -1.67
C LEU A 3 2.62 -11.49 -1.37
N PRO A 4 3.33 -10.80 -2.28
CA PRO A 4 3.75 -9.41 -2.08
C PRO A 4 2.58 -8.45 -1.78
N GLU A 5 1.43 -8.64 -2.43
CA GLU A 5 0.23 -7.84 -2.22
C GLU A 5 -0.32 -7.98 -0.79
N VAL A 6 -0.26 -9.20 -0.27
CA VAL A 6 -0.68 -9.49 1.12
C VAL A 6 0.29 -8.84 2.10
N MET A 7 1.60 -8.93 1.84
CA MET A 7 2.60 -8.28 2.67
C MET A 7 2.45 -6.76 2.69
N LEU A 8 2.14 -6.14 1.55
CA LEU A 8 1.85 -4.71 1.46
C LEU A 8 0.66 -4.30 2.35
N VAL A 9 -0.42 -5.07 2.30
CA VAL A 9 -1.62 -4.82 3.13
C VAL A 9 -1.31 -5.01 4.60
N LEU A 10 -0.61 -6.10 4.95
CA LEU A 10 -0.21 -6.37 6.33
C LEU A 10 0.70 -5.26 6.87
N ALA A 11 1.70 -4.81 6.11
CA ALA A 11 2.61 -3.74 6.54
C ALA A 11 1.90 -2.40 6.81
N LYS A 12 0.75 -2.16 6.16
CA LYS A 12 -0.10 -0.99 6.39
C LYS A 12 -1.18 -1.21 7.45
N SER A 13 -1.32 -2.42 7.98
CA SER A 13 -2.28 -2.71 9.04
C SER A 13 -1.82 -2.08 10.35
N LEU A 14 -2.79 -1.64 11.15
CA LEU A 14 -2.54 -1.05 12.47
C LEU A 14 -1.66 -1.96 13.34
N VAL A 15 -1.92 -3.28 13.33
CA VAL A 15 -1.21 -4.23 14.18
C VAL A 15 0.28 -4.30 13.85
N LEU A 16 0.65 -4.34 12.57
CA LEU A 16 2.06 -4.36 12.18
C LEU A 16 2.73 -3.00 12.33
N GLN A 17 2.02 -1.90 12.11
CA GLN A 17 2.53 -0.56 12.38
C GLN A 17 2.87 -0.39 13.87
N MET A 18 1.98 -0.81 14.77
CA MET A 18 2.24 -0.79 16.21
C MET A 18 3.43 -1.67 16.61
N GLN A 19 3.59 -2.84 15.98
CA GLN A 19 4.76 -3.68 16.20
C GLN A 19 6.05 -3.00 15.74
N LEU A 20 6.04 -2.36 14.56
CA LEU A 20 7.17 -1.60 14.04
C LEU A 20 7.54 -0.46 14.97
N GLU A 21 6.56 0.35 15.40
CA GLU A 21 6.74 1.46 16.33
C GLU A 21 7.35 1.01 17.65
N LYS A 22 6.88 -0.10 18.22
CA LYS A 22 7.46 -0.68 19.44
C LYS A 22 8.92 -1.11 19.27
N GLN A 23 9.30 -1.52 18.07
CA GLN A 23 10.66 -1.96 17.74
C GLN A 23 11.58 -0.81 17.28
N THR A 24 11.10 0.44 17.32
CA THR A 24 11.94 1.60 16.99
C THR A 24 12.98 1.86 18.08
N SER A 25 14.13 2.36 17.66
CA SER A 25 15.24 2.69 18.55
C SER A 25 15.78 4.08 18.21
N GLY A 26 16.16 4.84 19.24
CA GLY A 26 16.67 6.22 19.12
C GLY A 26 15.64 7.25 19.61
N THR A 27 16.14 8.38 20.14
CA THR A 27 15.30 9.47 20.67
C THR A 27 14.99 10.55 19.64
N ILE A 28 15.85 10.71 18.62
CA ILE A 28 15.75 11.77 17.60
C ILE A 28 15.43 11.17 16.22
N LEU A 29 16.10 10.08 15.84
CA LEU A 29 15.84 9.36 14.60
C LEU A 29 15.17 8.02 14.92
N THR A 30 13.88 7.93 14.62
CA THR A 30 13.08 6.72 14.82
C THR A 30 13.40 5.70 13.73
N ALA A 31 14.44 4.89 13.94
CA ALA A 31 14.83 3.83 13.02
C ALA A 31 14.48 2.45 13.61
N VAL A 32 14.02 1.53 12.77
CA VAL A 32 13.86 0.12 13.15
C VAL A 32 15.13 -0.62 12.72
N PRO A 33 15.98 -1.09 13.65
CA PRO A 33 17.20 -1.81 13.28
C PRO A 33 16.85 -3.17 12.65
N LYS A 34 17.70 -3.65 11.73
CA LYS A 34 17.48 -4.90 10.98
C LYS A 34 17.21 -6.10 11.89
N GLU A 35 17.87 -6.15 13.05
CA GLU A 35 17.66 -7.23 14.02
C GLU A 35 16.28 -7.18 14.67
N ALA A 36 15.73 -5.98 14.90
CA ALA A 36 14.40 -5.82 15.49
C ALA A 36 13.28 -6.13 14.49
N VAL A 37 13.52 -6.03 13.18
CA VAL A 37 12.57 -6.46 12.15
C VAL A 37 12.27 -7.96 12.26
N LYS A 38 13.26 -8.77 12.68
CA LYS A 38 13.08 -10.22 12.89
C LYS A 38 12.13 -10.54 14.06
N ASN A 39 11.91 -9.59 14.97
CA ASN A 39 11.01 -9.74 16.11
C ASN A 39 9.54 -9.46 15.75
N ILE A 40 9.26 -8.99 14.54
CA ILE A 40 7.90 -8.69 14.09
C ILE A 40 7.19 -9.99 13.76
N VAL A 41 6.02 -10.19 14.38
CA VAL A 41 5.19 -11.36 14.15
C VAL A 41 4.29 -11.10 12.95
N ILE A 42 4.43 -11.95 11.94
CA ILE A 42 3.61 -11.92 10.72
C ILE A 42 2.69 -13.15 10.70
N PRO A 43 1.37 -12.97 10.57
CA PRO A 43 0.45 -14.09 10.47
C PRO A 43 0.59 -14.79 9.11
N ILE A 44 0.74 -16.11 9.13
CA ILE A 44 0.74 -16.93 7.91
C ILE A 44 -0.71 -17.26 7.55
N LEU A 45 -1.21 -16.63 6.49
CA LEU A 45 -2.57 -16.86 5.99
C LEU A 45 -2.63 -18.06 5.03
N PRO A 46 -3.76 -18.79 4.96
CA PRO A 46 -3.97 -19.81 3.93
C PRO A 46 -3.88 -19.23 2.52
N LYS A 47 -3.30 -19.99 1.58
CA LYS A 47 -3.20 -19.61 0.16
C LYS A 47 -4.49 -19.06 -0.48
N PRO A 48 -5.69 -19.66 -0.29
CA PRO A 48 -6.91 -19.12 -0.90
C PRO A 48 -7.27 -17.72 -0.38
N THR A 49 -6.98 -17.42 0.89
CA THR A 49 -7.20 -16.09 1.45
C THR A 49 -6.19 -15.09 0.92
N GLN A 50 -4.92 -15.51 0.79
CA GLN A 50 -3.88 -14.68 0.19
C GLN A 50 -4.22 -14.28 -1.25
N GLN A 51 -4.69 -15.23 -2.06
CA GLN A 51 -5.07 -14.97 -3.45
C GLN A 51 -6.22 -13.95 -3.54
N LYS A 52 -7.26 -14.11 -2.72
CA LYS A 52 -8.39 -13.17 -2.67
C LYS A 52 -7.94 -11.74 -2.36
N ILE A 53 -7.03 -11.58 -1.41
CA ILE A 53 -6.47 -10.27 -1.05
C ILE A 53 -5.66 -9.70 -2.22
N ALA A 54 -4.79 -10.51 -2.84
CA ALA A 54 -4.01 -10.08 -4.00
C ALA A 54 -4.92 -9.59 -5.14
N ASP A 55 -5.96 -10.36 -5.49
CA ASP A 55 -6.91 -9.99 -6.54
C ASP A 55 -7.67 -8.69 -6.22
N LEU A 56 -8.00 -8.45 -4.94
CA LEU A 56 -8.63 -7.20 -4.49
C LEU A 56 -7.67 -6.00 -4.60
N VAL A 57 -6.41 -6.18 -4.18
CA VAL A 57 -5.38 -5.14 -4.27
C VAL A 57 -5.13 -4.76 -5.72
N GLN A 58 -4.93 -5.74 -6.59
CA GLN A 58 -4.70 -5.51 -8.03
C GLN A 58 -5.89 -4.77 -8.68
N ARG A 59 -7.13 -5.19 -8.39
CA ARG A 59 -8.33 -4.50 -8.89
C ARG A 59 -8.44 -3.07 -8.38
N SER A 60 -8.15 -2.83 -7.10
CA SER A 60 -8.17 -1.49 -6.51
C SER A 60 -7.16 -0.56 -7.19
N HIS A 61 -5.94 -1.05 -7.44
CA HIS A 61 -4.91 -0.27 -8.14
C HIS A 61 -5.29 0.00 -9.61
N SER A 62 -5.85 -0.99 -10.31
CA SER A 62 -6.33 -0.82 -11.69
C SER A 62 -7.45 0.23 -11.77
N ALA A 63 -8.46 0.13 -10.90
CA ALA A 63 -9.56 1.10 -10.85
C ALA A 63 -9.06 2.51 -10.52
N ARG A 64 -8.10 2.64 -9.60
CA ARG A 64 -7.46 3.93 -9.29
C ARG A 64 -6.73 4.52 -10.48
N GLN A 65 -6.03 3.69 -11.26
CA GLN A 65 -5.32 4.14 -12.46
C GLN A 65 -6.30 4.64 -13.53
N GLN A 66 -7.37 3.88 -13.79
CA GLN A 66 -8.43 4.29 -14.72
C GLN A 66 -9.09 5.62 -14.30
N GLY A 67 -9.37 5.79 -13.00
CA GLY A 67 -9.91 7.04 -12.48
C GLY A 67 -9.00 8.25 -12.72
N LYS A 68 -7.68 8.07 -12.51
CA LYS A 68 -6.68 9.12 -12.80
C LYS A 68 -6.64 9.49 -14.28
N GLU A 69 -6.67 8.49 -15.17
CA GLU A 69 -6.65 8.73 -16.61
C GLU A 69 -7.90 9.47 -17.09
N LEU A 70 -9.07 9.13 -16.56
CA LEU A 70 -10.31 9.84 -16.86
C LEU A 70 -10.27 11.28 -16.37
N LEU A 71 -9.74 11.51 -15.17
CA LEU A 71 -9.58 12.86 -14.60
C LEU A 71 -8.63 13.71 -15.46
N GLU A 72 -7.49 13.17 -15.87
CA GLU A 72 -6.52 13.87 -16.73
C GLU A 72 -7.13 14.20 -18.10
N LYS A 73 -7.88 13.27 -18.70
CA LYS A 73 -8.60 13.55 -19.96
C LYS A 73 -9.64 14.66 -19.80
N ALA A 74 -10.39 14.67 -18.70
CA ALA A 74 -11.36 15.71 -18.42
C ALA A 74 -10.67 17.07 -18.22
N LYS A 75 -9.57 17.10 -17.47
CA LYS A 75 -8.78 18.30 -17.24
C LYS A 75 -8.25 18.91 -18.54
N ARG A 76 -7.60 18.10 -19.39
CA ARG A 76 -7.09 18.56 -20.71
C ARG A 76 -8.19 19.13 -21.60
N LYS A 77 -9.37 18.50 -21.63
CA LYS A 77 -10.51 19.03 -22.39
C LYS A 77 -10.94 20.41 -21.91
N VAL A 78 -10.95 20.65 -20.60
CA VAL A 78 -11.29 21.97 -20.04
C VAL A 78 -10.23 23.00 -20.42
N GLU A 79 -8.94 22.65 -20.29
CA GLU A 79 -7.83 23.54 -20.67
C GLU A 79 -7.92 23.94 -22.16
N GLU A 80 -8.17 22.97 -23.06
CA GLU A 80 -8.32 23.24 -24.50
C GLU A 80 -9.51 24.16 -24.83
N ILE A 81 -10.63 24.04 -24.09
CA ILE A 81 -11.79 24.91 -24.28
C ILE A 81 -11.47 26.34 -23.82
N VAL A 82 -10.76 26.49 -22.70
CA VAL A 82 -10.38 27.80 -22.15
C VAL A 82 -9.32 28.49 -23.02
N GLU A 83 -8.41 27.75 -23.65
CA GLU A 83 -7.38 28.34 -24.51
C GLU A 83 -7.91 28.75 -25.90
N LYS A 84 -8.97 28.10 -26.39
CA LYS A 84 -9.58 28.36 -27.71
C LYS A 84 -10.80 29.27 -27.67
N GLY A 85 -11.33 29.59 -26.49
CA GLY A 85 -12.46 30.51 -26.26
C GLY A 85 -11.99 31.87 -25.78
#